data_AF-A0A2T2UUE6-F1
#
_entry.id   AF-A0A2T2UUE6-F1
#
_cell.length_a   1.000
_cell.length_b   1.000
_cell.length_c   1.000
_cell.angle_alpha   90.00
_cell.angle_beta   90.00
_cell.angle_gamma   90.00
#
_symmetry.space_group_name_H-M   'P 1'
#
loop_
_entity.id
_entity.type
_entity.pdbx_description
1 polymer ?
#
loop_
_entity_poly.entity_id
_entity_poly.type
_entity_poly.pdbx_seq_one_letter_code
_entity_poly.pdbx_strand_id
1 'polypeptide(L)'
;MVSDFKELRIYRHAFKAAKMLQKKSAEWPESEKYAMIDQVRRSSRSVCANIAEAWFKRRYPEHFVNKLSDASSEAAETIVWIGFAQEYSYLDEDMASKLENRYRQTIGGLVKMMNDPDRWCGPSSEIGEPEPRYDLLQTQEDN
;
A
#
# COMPACT_ATOMS: atom_id res chain seq x y z
N MET A 1 -2.37 8.74 18.47
CA MET A 1 -3.78 8.39 18.23
C MET A 1 -4.07 8.70 16.76
N VAL A 2 -4.67 7.76 16.04
CA VAL A 2 -4.94 7.90 14.60
C VAL A 2 -6.42 8.24 14.42
N SER A 3 -6.71 9.42 13.89
CA SER A 3 -8.09 9.92 13.74
C SER A 3 -8.66 9.75 12.33
N ASP A 4 -7.78 9.70 11.33
CA ASP A 4 -8.10 9.59 9.91
C ASP A 4 -7.25 8.48 9.26
N PHE A 5 -7.80 7.77 8.28
CA PHE A 5 -7.06 6.75 7.52
C PHE A 5 -5.80 7.31 6.84
N LYS A 6 -5.77 8.60 6.51
CA LYS A 6 -4.60 9.30 5.94
C LYS A 6 -3.42 9.39 6.90
N GLU A 7 -3.66 9.20 8.19
CA GLU A 7 -2.61 9.16 9.22
C GLU A 7 -1.94 7.79 9.31
N LEU A 8 -2.60 6.71 8.85
CA LEU A 8 -2.01 5.38 8.81
C LEU A 8 -0.73 5.37 7.98
N ARG A 9 0.38 4.89 8.55
CA ARG A 9 1.64 4.74 7.80
C ARG A 9 1.44 3.88 6.57
N ILE A 10 0.72 2.76 6.69
CA ILE A 10 0.44 1.87 5.54
C ILE A 10 -0.26 2.61 4.38
N TYR A 11 -1.18 3.52 4.68
CA TYR A 11 -1.84 4.34 3.67
C TYR A 11 -0.85 5.30 3.02
N ARG A 12 -0.05 6.01 3.83
CA ARG A 12 0.97 6.95 3.34
C ARG A 12 2.01 6.25 2.45
N HIS A 13 2.43 5.04 2.82
CA HIS A 13 3.34 4.21 2.02
C HIS A 13 2.72 3.83 0.67
N ALA A 14 1.50 3.28 0.67
CA ALA A 14 0.78 2.90 -0.55
C ALA A 14 0.52 4.11 -1.46
N PHE A 15 0.09 5.24 -0.89
CA PHE A 15 -0.20 6.46 -1.64
C PHE A 15 1.06 7.05 -2.30
N LYS A 16 2.20 7.05 -1.58
CA LYS A 16 3.49 7.49 -2.14
C LYS A 16 3.92 6.59 -3.31
N ALA A 17 3.75 5.27 -3.19
CA ALA A 17 4.05 4.32 -4.26
C ALA A 17 3.13 4.53 -5.48
N ALA A 18 1.82 4.67 -5.27
CA ALA A 18 0.85 4.94 -6.34
C ALA A 18 1.16 6.25 -7.09
N LYS A 19 1.59 7.30 -6.37
CA LYS A 19 2.02 8.57 -6.97
C LYS A 19 3.29 8.42 -7.81
N MET A 20 4.24 7.59 -7.38
CA MET A 20 5.45 7.28 -8.16
C MET A 20 5.10 6.52 -9.43
N LEU A 21 4.26 5.49 -9.33
CA LEU A 21 3.76 4.73 -10.49
C LEU A 21 3.00 5.60 -11.48
N GLN A 22 2.11 6.48 -11.01
CA GLN A 22 1.39 7.42 -11.86
C GLN A 22 2.33 8.26 -12.73
N LYS A 23 3.41 8.78 -12.14
CA LYS A 23 4.40 9.59 -12.83
C LYS A 23 5.18 8.76 -13.84
N LYS A 24 5.71 7.62 -13.42
CA LYS A 24 6.49 6.74 -14.28
C LYS A 24 5.68 6.19 -15.45
N SER A 25 4.45 5.75 -15.21
CA SER A 25 3.61 5.22 -16.28
C SER A 25 3.06 6.28 -17.24
N ALA A 26 3.33 7.57 -17.01
CA ALA A 26 3.08 8.61 -18.00
C ALA A 26 4.16 8.67 -19.11
N GLU A 27 5.32 8.05 -18.88
CA GLU A 27 6.45 7.98 -19.81
C GLU A 27 6.39 6.73 -20.71
N TRP A 28 5.46 5.81 -20.43
CA TRP A 28 5.31 4.55 -21.15
C TRP A 28 4.63 4.75 -22.52
N PRO A 29 4.83 3.83 -23.49
CA PRO A 29 4.22 3.95 -24.81
C PRO A 29 2.70 4.09 -24.77
N GLU A 30 2.12 4.92 -25.63
CA GLU A 30 0.66 5.11 -25.66
C GLU A 30 -0.11 3.84 -26.05
N SER A 31 0.52 2.93 -26.80
CA SER A 31 -0.03 1.60 -27.10
C SER A 31 -0.35 0.78 -25.85
N GLU A 32 0.33 1.05 -24.74
CA GLU A 32 0.17 0.35 -23.46
C GLU A 32 -0.94 0.93 -22.58
N LYS A 33 -1.65 1.96 -23.05
CA LYS A 33 -2.66 2.68 -22.28
C LYS A 33 -3.64 1.75 -21.57
N TYR A 34 -4.27 0.84 -22.32
CA TYR A 34 -5.28 -0.08 -21.78
C TYR A 34 -4.70 -1.43 -21.32
N ALA A 35 -3.46 -1.74 -21.70
CA ALA A 35 -2.82 -3.00 -21.37
C ALA A 35 -2.08 -2.93 -20.03
N MET A 36 -1.15 -1.98 -19.88
CA MET A 36 -0.28 -1.86 -18.71
C MET A 36 -0.55 -0.60 -17.89
N ILE A 37 -0.69 0.55 -18.54
CA ILE A 37 -0.77 1.86 -17.86
C ILE A 37 -2.02 1.92 -16.98
N ASP A 38 -3.19 1.55 -17.52
CA ASP A 38 -4.44 1.56 -16.77
C ASP A 38 -4.45 0.50 -15.67
N GLN A 39 -3.91 -0.71 -15.93
CA GLN A 39 -3.91 -1.79 -14.95
C GLN A 39 -3.07 -1.46 -13.72
N VAL A 40 -1.83 -0.99 -13.93
CA VAL A 40 -0.94 -0.62 -12.81
C VAL A 40 -1.48 0.60 -12.04
N ARG A 41 -2.13 1.55 -12.71
CA ARG A 41 -2.72 2.73 -12.07
C ARG A 41 -3.99 2.38 -11.29
N ARG A 42 -4.81 1.48 -11.80
CA ARG A 42 -6.05 1.06 -11.14
C ARG A 42 -5.76 0.25 -9.88
N SER A 43 -4.96 -0.81 -10.01
CA SER A 43 -4.59 -1.67 -8.88
C SER A 43 -3.90 -0.86 -7.77
N SER A 44 -2.90 -0.04 -8.12
CA SER A 44 -2.19 0.80 -7.13
C SER A 44 -3.09 1.77 -6.35
N ARG A 45 -4.10 2.36 -6.99
CA ARG A 45 -5.07 3.26 -6.33
C ARG A 45 -6.12 2.47 -5.55
N SER A 46 -6.49 1.27 -6.02
CA SER A 46 -7.42 0.37 -5.33
C SER A 46 -6.89 -0.04 -3.95
N VAL A 47 -5.57 -0.25 -3.81
CA VAL A 47 -4.93 -0.44 -2.50
C VAL A 47 -5.30 0.69 -1.53
N CYS A 48 -5.14 1.95 -1.95
CA CYS A 48 -5.44 3.10 -1.12
C CYS A 48 -6.93 3.23 -0.79
N ALA A 49 -7.79 2.95 -1.77
CA ALA A 49 -9.25 2.98 -1.60
C ALA A 49 -9.72 1.91 -0.60
N ASN A 50 -9.23 0.67 -0.74
CA ASN A 50 -9.58 -0.43 0.16
C ASN A 50 -9.06 -0.19 1.60
N ILE A 51 -7.89 0.43 1.79
CA ILE A 51 -7.43 0.84 3.13
C ILE A 51 -8.38 1.86 3.76
N ALA A 52 -8.84 2.86 2.98
CA ALA A 52 -9.79 3.84 3.46
C ALA A 52 -11.14 3.19 3.80
N GLU A 53 -11.65 2.30 2.94
CA GLU A 53 -12.87 1.55 3.20
C GLU A 53 -12.75 0.68 4.46
N ALA A 54 -11.63 -0.02 4.65
CA ALA A 54 -11.35 -0.78 5.85
C ALA A 54 -11.48 0.13 7.08
N TRP A 55 -10.82 1.29 7.08
CA TRP A 55 -10.87 2.24 8.19
C TRP A 55 -12.29 2.64 8.61
N PHE A 56 -13.19 2.86 7.64
CA PHE A 56 -14.58 3.19 7.93
C PHE A 56 -15.45 1.98 8.34
N LYS A 57 -15.01 0.75 8.05
CA LYS A 57 -15.69 -0.50 8.44
C LYS A 57 -15.20 -1.11 9.76
N ARG A 58 -14.31 -0.43 10.49
CA ARG A 58 -13.75 -0.87 11.79
C ARG A 58 -14.75 -1.13 12.91
N ARG A 59 -16.02 -0.77 12.76
CA ARG A 59 -17.09 -1.17 13.70
C ARG A 59 -17.39 -2.67 13.66
N TYR A 60 -17.03 -3.35 12.56
CA TYR A 60 -17.26 -4.76 12.34
C TYR A 60 -15.94 -5.42 11.91
N PRO A 61 -15.25 -6.15 12.81
CA PRO A 61 -13.95 -6.74 12.53
C PRO A 61 -13.88 -7.56 11.23
N GLU A 62 -14.90 -8.35 10.94
CA GLU A 62 -14.97 -9.16 9.71
C GLU A 62 -14.95 -8.30 8.44
N HIS A 63 -15.68 -7.17 8.43
CA HIS A 63 -15.69 -6.25 7.29
C HIS A 63 -14.39 -5.46 7.16
N PHE A 64 -13.76 -5.12 8.30
CA PHE A 64 -12.43 -4.51 8.32
C PHE A 64 -11.39 -5.44 7.71
N VAL A 65 -11.31 -6.69 8.21
CA VAL A 65 -10.38 -7.71 7.71
C VAL A 65 -10.61 -7.99 6.23
N ASN A 66 -11.86 -8.15 5.80
CA ASN A 66 -12.18 -8.37 4.40
C ASN A 66 -11.64 -7.24 3.50
N LYS A 67 -11.82 -5.97 3.89
CA LYS A 67 -11.29 -4.85 3.12
C LYS A 67 -9.77 -4.72 3.14
N LEU A 68 -9.12 -5.11 4.23
CA LEU A 68 -7.65 -5.21 4.24
C LEU A 68 -7.13 -6.35 3.35
N SER A 69 -7.89 -7.44 3.22
CA SER A 69 -7.59 -8.53 2.29
C SER A 69 -7.70 -8.05 0.84
N ASP A 70 -8.77 -7.33 0.49
CA ASP A 70 -8.91 -6.68 -0.83
C ASP A 70 -7.69 -5.79 -1.13
N ALA A 71 -7.29 -4.93 -0.17
CA ALA A 71 -6.11 -4.07 -0.33
C ALA A 71 -4.81 -4.86 -0.53
N SER A 72 -4.67 -6.02 0.13
CA SER A 72 -3.49 -6.89 0.01
C SER A 72 -3.42 -7.56 -1.37
N SER A 73 -4.57 -8.02 -1.88
CA SER A 73 -4.69 -8.60 -3.22
C SER A 73 -4.34 -7.57 -4.30
N GLU A 74 -4.85 -6.34 -4.17
CA GLU A 74 -4.54 -5.24 -5.10
C GLU A 74 -3.06 -4.83 -5.07
N ALA A 75 -2.42 -4.91 -3.90
CA ALA A 75 -0.99 -4.65 -3.76
C ALA A 75 -0.16 -5.75 -4.44
N ALA A 76 -0.58 -7.01 -4.31
CA ALA A 76 0.05 -8.13 -5.01
C ALA A 76 -0.12 -8.02 -6.53
N GLU A 77 -1.31 -7.65 -7.00
CA GLU A 77 -1.56 -7.37 -8.42
C GLU A 77 -0.66 -6.22 -8.92
N THR A 78 -0.52 -5.14 -8.14
CA THR A 78 0.36 -4.03 -8.50
C THR A 78 1.82 -4.50 -8.65
N ILE A 79 2.30 -5.40 -7.79
CA ILE A 79 3.66 -5.99 -7.88
C ILE A 79 3.82 -6.77 -9.19
N VAL A 80 2.81 -7.54 -9.62
CA VAL A 80 2.84 -8.25 -10.91
C VAL A 80 3.03 -7.26 -12.06
N TRP A 81 2.28 -6.16 -12.07
CA TRP A 81 2.39 -5.13 -13.10
C TRP A 81 3.74 -4.38 -13.08
N ILE A 82 4.33 -4.19 -11.89
CA ILE A 82 5.68 -3.65 -11.75
C ILE A 82 6.70 -4.60 -12.40
N GLY A 83 6.56 -5.92 -12.19
CA GLY A 83 7.44 -6.92 -12.80
C GLY A 83 7.38 -6.91 -14.32
N PHE A 84 6.17 -6.85 -14.90
CA PHE A 84 6.03 -6.69 -16.36
C PHE A 84 6.63 -5.38 -16.88
N ALA A 85 6.44 -4.28 -16.14
CA ALA A 85 7.02 -2.99 -16.53
C ALA A 85 8.56 -3.03 -16.48
N GLN A 86 9.16 -3.78 -15.57
CA GLN A 86 10.60 -4.00 -15.55
C GLN A 86 11.07 -4.84 -16.75
N GLU A 87 10.39 -5.95 -17.04
CA GLU A 87 10.72 -6.82 -18.18
C GLU A 87 10.68 -6.06 -19.52
N TYR A 88 9.70 -5.16 -19.67
CA TYR A 88 9.57 -4.32 -20.86
C TYR A 88 10.45 -3.05 -20.83
N SER A 89 11.36 -2.94 -19.87
CA SER A 89 12.25 -1.78 -19.70
C SER A 89 11.52 -0.44 -19.52
N TYR A 90 10.28 -0.47 -19.05
CA TYR A 90 9.49 0.71 -18.68
C TYR A 90 9.81 1.21 -17.28
N LEU A 91 10.44 0.36 -16.46
CA LEU A 91 11.05 0.68 -15.19
C LEU A 91 12.46 0.08 -15.16
N ASP A 92 13.43 0.83 -14.65
CA ASP A 92 14.72 0.29 -14.28
C ASP A 92 14.64 -0.57 -13.01
N GLU A 93 15.66 -1.39 -12.77
CA GLU A 93 15.72 -2.34 -11.66
C GLU A 93 15.63 -1.66 -10.28
N ASP A 94 16.26 -0.49 -10.10
CA ASP A 94 16.20 0.26 -8.84
C ASP A 94 14.77 0.72 -8.55
N MET A 95 14.11 1.31 -9.55
CA MET A 95 12.74 1.82 -9.41
C MET A 95 11.74 0.68 -9.22
N ALA A 96 11.87 -0.41 -9.97
CA ALA A 96 11.03 -1.60 -9.83
C ALA A 96 11.17 -2.19 -8.42
N SER A 97 12.39 -2.45 -7.97
CA SER A 97 12.69 -2.98 -6.64
C SER A 97 12.17 -2.06 -5.53
N LYS A 98 12.35 -0.75 -5.68
CA LYS A 98 11.87 0.26 -4.73
C LYS A 98 10.35 0.29 -4.63
N LEU A 99 9.65 0.18 -5.76
CA LEU A 99 8.18 0.14 -5.79
C LEU A 99 7.66 -1.18 -5.21
N GLU A 100 8.23 -2.31 -5.62
CA GLU A 100 7.89 -3.63 -5.10
C GLU A 100 8.06 -3.68 -3.58
N ASN A 101 9.20 -3.24 -3.06
CA ASN A 101 9.46 -3.21 -1.63
C ASN A 101 8.42 -2.38 -0.86
N ARG A 102 7.95 -1.26 -1.41
CA ARG A 102 6.88 -0.47 -0.79
C ARG A 102 5.55 -1.23 -0.73
N TYR A 103 5.20 -1.95 -1.79
CA TYR A 103 3.98 -2.76 -1.78
C TYR A 103 4.11 -4.00 -0.87
N ARG A 104 5.28 -4.64 -0.80
CA ARG A 104 5.54 -5.73 0.17
C ARG A 104 5.46 -5.25 1.61
N GLN A 105 6.01 -4.07 1.93
CA GLN A 105 5.85 -3.44 3.24
C GLN A 105 4.38 -3.13 3.55
N THR A 106 3.63 -2.64 2.55
CA THR A 106 2.19 -2.39 2.67
C THR A 106 1.46 -3.69 3.01
N ILE A 107 1.67 -4.77 2.26
CA ILE A 107 1.10 -6.10 2.53
C ILE A 107 1.45 -6.56 3.94
N GLY A 108 2.72 -6.46 4.35
CA GLY A 108 3.14 -6.83 5.70
C GLY A 108 2.43 -6.05 6.81
N GLY A 109 2.16 -4.75 6.59
CA GLY A 109 1.36 -3.93 7.48
C GLY A 109 -0.11 -4.34 7.52
N LEU A 110 -0.71 -4.59 6.36
CA LEU A 110 -2.10 -5.06 6.24
C LEU A 110 -2.29 -6.40 6.96
N VAL A 111 -1.39 -7.36 6.75
CA VAL A 111 -1.42 -8.68 7.43
C VAL A 111 -1.35 -8.53 8.95
N LYS A 112 -0.50 -7.64 9.46
CA LYS A 112 -0.45 -7.36 10.91
C LYS A 112 -1.76 -6.79 11.44
N MET A 113 -2.42 -5.92 10.67
CA MET A 113 -3.73 -5.38 11.03
C MET A 113 -4.83 -6.45 10.98
N MET A 114 -4.77 -7.36 10.01
CA MET A 114 -5.73 -8.48 9.89
C MET A 114 -5.58 -9.51 11.01
N ASN A 115 -4.35 -9.78 11.46
CA ASN A 115 -4.06 -10.74 12.53
C ASN A 115 -4.45 -10.24 13.92
N ASP A 116 -4.64 -8.93 14.08
CA ASP A 116 -4.98 -8.30 15.36
C ASP A 116 -6.02 -7.17 15.16
N PRO A 117 -7.22 -7.50 14.64
CA PRO A 117 -8.19 -6.51 14.20
C PRO A 117 -8.79 -5.73 15.37
N ASP A 118 -8.86 -6.32 16.56
CA ASP A 118 -9.45 -5.70 17.76
C ASP A 118 -8.70 -4.43 18.18
N ARG A 119 -7.39 -4.34 17.93
CA ARG A 119 -6.61 -3.10 18.16
C ARG A 119 -7.02 -1.93 17.26
N TRP A 120 -7.71 -2.22 16.18
CA TRP A 120 -8.14 -1.24 15.19
C TRP A 120 -9.66 -1.07 15.18
N CYS A 121 -10.40 -2.05 15.70
CA CYS A 121 -11.85 -2.10 15.69
C CYS A 121 -12.40 -1.59 17.02
N GLY A 122 -12.55 -0.27 17.13
CA GLY A 122 -13.06 0.40 18.33
C GLY A 122 -13.35 1.89 18.10
N PRO A 123 -13.78 2.62 19.14
CA PRO A 123 -13.91 4.07 19.08
C PRO A 123 -12.56 4.70 18.67
N SER A 124 -12.59 5.70 17.78
CA SER A 124 -11.37 6.33 17.25
C SER A 124 -10.47 6.95 18.32
N SER A 125 -11.02 7.24 19.51
CA SER A 125 -10.31 7.80 20.66
C SER A 125 -9.32 6.85 21.36
N GLU A 126 -9.29 5.57 21.00
CA GLU A 126 -8.45 4.56 21.69
C GLU A 126 -7.38 3.94 20.79
N ILE A 127 -7.31 4.35 19.52
CA ILE A 127 -6.54 3.64 18.49
C ILE A 127 -5.21 4.34 18.24
N GLY A 128 -4.11 3.63 18.52
CA GLY A 128 -2.75 4.05 18.25
C GLY A 128 -2.06 3.08 17.28
N GLU A 129 -1.37 3.61 16.28
CA GLU A 129 -0.50 2.80 15.42
C GLU A 129 0.76 2.42 16.22
N PRO A 130 1.07 1.13 16.44
CA PRO A 130 2.27 0.73 17.19
C PRO A 130 3.53 1.04 16.37
N GLU A 131 4.55 1.69 16.95
CA GLU A 131 5.81 2.01 16.25
C GLU A 131 6.48 0.75 15.65
N PRO A 132 6.83 0.73 14.35
CA PRO A 132 7.46 -0.41 13.72
C PRO A 132 8.89 -0.56 14.23
N ARG A 133 9.30 -1.79 14.53
CA ARG A 133 10.67 -2.09 15.00
C ARG A 133 11.79 -1.69 14.04
N TYR A 134 11.51 -1.53 12.75
CA TYR A 134 12.54 -1.20 11.75
C TYR A 134 12.94 0.29 11.76
N ASP A 135 12.07 1.18 12.24
CA ASP A 135 12.40 2.62 12.34
C ASP A 135 13.27 2.92 13.59
N LEU A 136 13.34 1.98 14.54
CA LEU A 136 14.27 2.03 15.69
C LEU A 136 15.72 1.73 15.30
N LEU A 137 15.94 1.09 14.15
CA LEU A 137 17.29 0.76 13.66
C LEU A 137 17.89 1.89 12.82
N GLN A 138 17.06 2.74 12.20
CA GLN A 138 17.54 3.89 11.42
C GLN A 138 17.95 5.09 12.30
N THR A 139 17.53 5.13 13.56
CA THR A 139 17.86 6.23 14.49
C THR A 139 19.18 6.02 15.24
N GLN A 140 19.87 4.89 15.03
CA GLN A 140 21.17 4.61 15.65
C GLN A 140 22.38 4.81 14.71
N GLU A 141 22.17 5.03 13.42
CA GLU A 141 23.26 5.27 12.45
C GLU A 141 23.55 6.77 12.22
N ASP A 142 22.71 7.67 12.73
CA ASP A 142 22.82 9.12 12.56
C ASP A 142 23.33 9.87 13.83
N ASN A 143 24.10 9.20 14.70
CA ASN A 143 24.73 9.82 15.89
C ASN A 143 26.25 9.65 15.89
#